data_AF-A0A1T1GR69-F1
#
_entry.id   AF-A0A1T1GR69-F1
#
_cell.length_a   1.000
_cell.length_b   1.000
_cell.length_c   1.000
_cell.angle_alpha   90.00
_cell.angle_beta   90.00
_cell.angle_gamma   90.00
#
_symmetry.space_group_name_H-M   'P 1'
#
loop_
_entity.id
_entity.type
_entity.pdbx_description
1 polymer ?
#
loop_
_entity_poly.entity_id
_entity_poly.type
_entity_poly.pdbx_seq_one_letter_code
_entity_poly.pdbx_strand_id
1 'polypeptide(L)'
;QNVRRQDKATTPDAPAFGVKAPEWCRFAAAAAEPHRSDKYLGSAERGEVIRVLRGPEYDSFTEQARTAFWSDRWRITPNSNRMGYRLEGSTLGREHESELLSHAVLPGTIQVPGNGQPIVLMGDAHTTGGYPRIAVVI
;
A
#
# COMPACT_ATOMS: atom_id res chain seq x y z
N GLN A 1 -3.99 -27.13 49.00
CA GLN A 1 -3.60 -25.92 48.23
C GLN A 1 -2.59 -26.32 47.16
N ASN A 2 -2.66 -25.63 46.02
CA ASN A 2 -1.84 -25.73 44.81
C ASN A 2 -2.40 -26.59 43.66
N VAL A 3 -3.06 -25.82 42.80
CA VAL A 3 -3.77 -26.07 41.55
C VAL A 3 -2.82 -26.59 40.46
N ARG A 4 -3.11 -27.76 39.90
CA ARG A 4 -2.58 -28.16 38.58
C ARG A 4 -3.28 -27.34 37.51
N ARG A 5 -2.55 -26.49 36.79
CA ARG A 5 -3.02 -25.95 35.51
C ARG A 5 -3.12 -27.13 34.53
N GLN A 6 -4.34 -27.43 34.08
CA GLN A 6 -4.56 -28.28 32.93
C GLN A 6 -4.51 -27.39 31.69
N ASP A 7 -3.52 -27.64 30.83
CA ASP A 7 -3.47 -27.10 29.48
C ASP A 7 -4.60 -27.72 28.66
N LYS A 8 -5.65 -26.92 28.43
CA LYS A 8 -6.77 -27.33 27.58
C LYS A 8 -6.34 -27.11 26.13
N ALA A 9 -5.75 -28.15 25.54
CA ALA A 9 -5.48 -28.22 24.11
C ALA A 9 -6.78 -27.96 23.34
N THR A 10 -6.76 -26.93 22.49
CA THR A 10 -7.86 -26.57 21.59
C THR A 10 -8.05 -27.70 20.59
N THR A 11 -9.20 -28.36 20.63
CA THR A 11 -9.61 -29.42 19.71
C THR A 11 -9.72 -28.86 18.28
N PRO A 12 -9.17 -29.53 17.24
CA PRO A 12 -9.15 -29.03 15.87
C PRO A 12 -10.48 -29.20 15.09
N ASP A 13 -11.57 -29.60 15.76
CA ASP A 13 -12.82 -30.01 15.12
C ASP A 13 -14.03 -29.14 15.51
N ALA A 14 -13.79 -27.86 15.83
CA ALA A 14 -14.87 -26.90 16.00
C ALA A 14 -15.30 -26.34 14.63
N PRO A 15 -16.60 -26.34 14.28
CA PRO A 15 -17.07 -25.77 13.03
C PRO A 15 -16.76 -24.26 12.98
N ALA A 16 -16.21 -23.80 11.87
CA ALA A 16 -15.84 -22.40 11.68
C ALA A 16 -17.07 -21.48 11.85
N PHE A 17 -17.11 -20.74 12.96
CA PHE A 17 -18.02 -19.60 13.13
C PHE A 17 -17.44 -18.41 12.37
N GLY A 18 -18.05 -18.07 11.22
CA GLY A 18 -17.63 -16.93 10.41
C GLY A 18 -18.18 -16.98 8.98
N VAL A 19 -18.44 -15.80 8.41
CA VAL A 19 -18.87 -15.67 7.01
C VAL A 19 -17.69 -15.98 6.10
N LYS A 20 -17.81 -17.02 5.26
CA LYS A 20 -16.83 -17.28 4.20
C LYS A 20 -16.80 -16.08 3.25
N ALA A 21 -15.60 -15.57 2.96
CA ALA A 21 -15.44 -14.54 1.95
C ALA A 21 -16.09 -15.00 0.63
N PRO A 22 -16.88 -14.14 -0.04
CA PRO A 22 -17.47 -14.47 -1.32
C PRO A 22 -16.43 -14.92 -2.35
N GLU A 23 -16.86 -15.72 -3.33
CA GLU A 23 -16.01 -16.21 -4.44
C GLU A 23 -15.27 -15.09 -5.17
N TRP A 24 -15.86 -13.90 -5.27
CA TRP A 24 -15.24 -12.73 -5.91
C TRP A 24 -14.06 -12.15 -5.10
N CYS A 25 -13.90 -12.54 -3.83
CA CYS A 25 -12.73 -12.21 -2.99
C CYS A 25 -11.56 -13.20 -3.15
N ARG A 26 -11.61 -14.13 -4.12
CA ARG A 26 -10.38 -14.81 -4.56
C ARG A 26 -9.50 -13.78 -5.24
N PHE A 27 -8.64 -13.12 -4.46
CA PHE A 27 -7.38 -12.64 -5.01
C PHE A 27 -6.71 -13.87 -5.60
N ALA A 28 -6.69 -13.97 -6.93
CA ALA A 28 -5.86 -14.95 -7.59
C ALA A 28 -4.48 -14.78 -6.97
N ALA A 29 -4.00 -15.81 -6.27
CA ALA A 29 -2.57 -15.97 -6.10
C ALA A 29 -2.02 -15.88 -7.52
N ALA A 30 -1.41 -14.75 -7.86
CA ALA A 30 -0.85 -14.53 -9.17
C ALA A 30 0.26 -15.56 -9.33
N ALA A 31 -0.12 -16.71 -9.86
CA ALA A 31 0.76 -17.80 -10.19
C ALA A 31 1.50 -17.40 -11.47
N ALA A 32 2.59 -16.65 -11.28
CA ALA A 32 3.79 -16.62 -12.10
C ALA A 32 4.60 -15.38 -11.67
N GLU A 33 5.45 -15.54 -10.66
CA GLU A 33 6.58 -14.65 -10.45
C GLU A 33 7.39 -14.59 -11.75
N PRO A 34 7.55 -13.43 -12.41
CA PRO A 34 8.46 -13.34 -13.54
C PRO A 34 9.86 -13.65 -13.02
N HIS A 35 10.37 -14.80 -13.46
CA HIS A 35 11.69 -15.32 -13.10
C HIS A 35 12.76 -14.29 -13.54
N ARG A 36 13.20 -13.43 -12.60
CA ARG A 36 14.24 -12.44 -12.86
C ARG A 36 15.54 -12.92 -12.21
N SER A 37 16.50 -13.26 -13.06
CA SER A 37 17.77 -13.87 -12.70
C SER A 37 18.55 -13.09 -11.63
N ASP A 38 18.87 -13.79 -10.55
CA ASP A 38 19.57 -13.31 -9.37
C ASP A 38 21.10 -13.39 -9.56
N LYS A 39 21.71 -12.37 -10.18
CA LYS A 39 23.16 -12.34 -10.43
C LYS A 39 23.92 -11.14 -9.88
N TYR A 40 23.29 -10.29 -9.07
CA TYR A 40 23.96 -9.12 -8.50
C TYR A 40 23.64 -8.96 -7.02
N LEU A 41 24.26 -9.79 -6.19
CA LEU A 41 24.29 -9.61 -4.74
C LEU A 41 25.61 -8.96 -4.32
N GLY A 42 25.63 -7.63 -4.41
CA GLY A 42 26.40 -6.76 -3.51
C GLY A 42 25.42 -6.16 -2.50
N SER A 43 25.75 -6.22 -1.21
CA SER A 43 24.82 -6.21 -0.08
C SER A 43 24.18 -4.86 0.32
N ALA A 44 23.58 -4.10 -0.61
CA ALA A 44 22.93 -2.81 -0.30
C ALA A 44 21.63 -2.45 -1.05
N GLU A 45 21.06 -3.32 -1.90
CA GLU A 45 20.05 -2.90 -2.90
C GLU A 45 18.79 -3.78 -2.95
N ARG A 46 18.29 -4.26 -1.81
CA ARG A 46 16.96 -4.91 -1.75
C ARG A 46 15.93 -3.87 -1.33
N GLY A 47 15.25 -3.27 -2.32
CA GLY A 47 14.03 -2.52 -2.05
C GLY A 47 12.95 -3.47 -1.55
N GLU A 48 12.26 -3.10 -0.47
CA GLU A 48 11.14 -3.87 0.05
C GLU A 48 9.92 -3.71 -0.87
N VAL A 49 9.24 -4.82 -1.16
CA VAL A 49 8.03 -4.82 -1.97
C VAL A 49 6.83 -4.60 -1.06
N ILE A 50 6.10 -3.51 -1.30
CA ILE A 50 4.88 -3.18 -0.57
C ILE A 50 3.68 -3.37 -1.51
N ARG A 51 2.69 -4.14 -1.04
CA ARG A 51 1.45 -4.35 -1.80
C ARG A 51 0.51 -3.18 -1.57
N VAL A 52 -0.13 -2.74 -2.64
CA VAL A 52 -1.09 -1.64 -2.61
C VAL A 52 -2.30 -1.95 -3.51
N LEU A 53 -3.44 -1.36 -3.21
CA LEU A 53 -4.63 -1.34 -4.06
C LEU A 53 -4.76 0.01 -4.75
N ARG A 54 -5.37 0.04 -5.94
CA ARG A 54 -5.67 1.28 -6.67
C ARG A 54 -6.59 2.18 -5.84
N GLY A 55 -6.25 3.46 -5.78
CA GLY A 55 -7.03 4.47 -5.08
C GLY A 55 -8.21 4.97 -5.93
N PRO A 56 -9.12 5.75 -5.33
CA PRO A 56 -10.33 6.23 -6.02
C PRO A 56 -10.02 7.18 -7.19
N GLU A 57 -8.94 7.95 -7.08
CA GLU A 57 -8.54 8.92 -8.11
C GLU A 57 -7.51 8.34 -9.09
N TYR A 58 -7.29 7.01 -9.10
CA TYR A 58 -6.27 6.36 -9.92
C TYR A 58 -6.39 6.68 -11.42
N ASP A 59 -7.60 6.67 -11.97
CA ASP A 59 -7.85 6.94 -13.39
C ASP A 59 -7.75 8.43 -13.77
N SER A 60 -7.54 9.33 -12.80
CA SER A 60 -7.26 10.74 -13.08
C SER A 60 -5.78 11.02 -13.39
N PHE A 61 -4.91 10.01 -13.22
CA PHE A 61 -3.49 10.08 -13.55
C PHE A 61 -3.24 9.63 -15.00
N THR A 62 -2.26 10.24 -15.65
CA THR A 62 -1.89 9.86 -17.02
C THR A 62 -1.50 8.38 -17.09
N GLU A 63 -1.67 7.73 -18.25
CA GLU A 63 -1.20 6.34 -18.47
C GLU A 63 0.29 6.17 -18.12
N GLN A 64 1.11 7.19 -18.43
CA GLN A 64 2.53 7.19 -18.08
C GLN A 64 2.75 7.20 -16.56
N ALA A 65 2.03 8.04 -15.82
CA ALA A 65 2.10 8.09 -14.37
C ALA A 65 1.60 6.78 -13.73
N ARG A 66 0.50 6.25 -14.24
CA ARG A 66 -0.05 4.96 -13.80
C ARG A 66 0.93 3.82 -14.01
N THR A 67 1.64 3.79 -15.14
CA THR A 67 2.68 2.80 -15.43
C THR A 67 3.88 2.99 -14.50
N ALA A 68 4.43 4.21 -14.42
CA ALA A 68 5.58 4.55 -13.60
C ALA A 68 5.35 4.19 -12.12
N PHE A 69 4.14 4.42 -11.60
CA PHE A 69 3.79 4.06 -10.23
C PHE A 69 4.02 2.59 -9.90
N TRP A 70 3.75 1.67 -10.84
CA TRP A 70 3.92 0.23 -10.64
C TRP A 70 5.30 -0.30 -11.07
N SER A 71 5.93 0.31 -12.07
CA SER A 71 7.20 -0.18 -12.64
C SER A 71 8.44 0.36 -11.94
N ASP A 72 8.35 1.58 -11.40
CA ASP A 72 9.51 2.31 -10.93
C ASP A 72 9.78 2.04 -9.45
N ARG A 73 11.04 2.23 -9.06
CA ARG A 73 11.45 2.20 -7.65
C ARG A 73 11.26 3.57 -7.03
N TRP A 74 10.78 3.58 -5.80
CA TRP A 74 10.52 4.79 -5.03
C TRP A 74 11.53 4.92 -3.89
N ARG A 75 12.18 6.08 -3.78
CA ARG A 75 13.14 6.36 -2.72
C ARG A 75 12.47 7.10 -1.57
N ILE A 76 12.58 6.61 -0.35
CA ILE A 76 12.14 7.36 0.84
C ILE A 76 13.08 8.54 1.05
N THR A 77 12.50 9.73 1.15
CA THR A 77 13.28 10.96 1.38
C THR A 77 13.52 11.22 2.87
N PRO A 78 14.55 12.02 3.23
CA PRO A 78 14.82 12.40 4.62
C PRO A 78 13.70 13.21 5.29
N ASN A 79 12.79 13.81 4.53
CA ASN A 79 11.65 14.59 5.03
C ASN A 79 10.45 13.69 5.41
N SER A 80 10.71 12.42 5.71
CA SER A 80 9.73 11.42 6.09
C SER A 80 9.66 11.32 7.61
N ASN A 81 8.46 11.26 8.15
CA ASN A 81 8.23 11.19 9.60
C ASN A 81 6.98 10.35 9.92
N ARG A 82 6.54 10.38 11.19
CA ARG A 82 5.37 9.62 11.67
C ARG A 82 4.04 10.05 11.04
N MET A 83 3.98 11.22 10.38
CA MET A 83 2.80 11.66 9.64
C MET A 83 2.77 11.09 8.23
N GLY A 84 3.93 10.95 7.58
CA GLY A 84 3.99 10.45 6.22
C GLY A 84 5.40 10.15 5.70
N TYR A 85 5.49 9.13 4.85
CA TYR A 85 6.69 8.83 4.08
C TYR A 85 6.61 9.49 2.71
N ARG A 86 7.56 10.38 2.44
CA ARG A 86 7.66 11.11 1.18
C ARG A 86 8.55 10.33 0.23
N LEU A 87 7.99 9.96 -0.91
CA LEU A 87 8.65 9.19 -1.93
C LEU A 87 9.20 10.12 -3.01
N GLU A 88 10.41 9.86 -3.47
CA GLU A 88 11.02 10.52 -4.62
C GLU A 88 11.20 9.51 -5.76
N GLY A 89 10.85 9.95 -6.97
CA GLY A 89 10.98 9.17 -8.19
C GLY A 89 10.37 9.92 -9.37
N SER A 90 9.83 9.16 -10.32
CA SER A 90 9.13 9.69 -11.49
C SER A 90 7.97 10.60 -11.08
N THR A 91 7.84 11.76 -11.74
CA THR A 91 6.75 12.70 -11.47
C THR A 91 5.43 12.13 -12.01
N LEU A 92 4.45 11.96 -11.13
CA LEU A 92 3.14 11.44 -11.49
C LEU A 92 2.20 12.57 -11.93
N GLY A 93 2.06 12.73 -13.25
CA GLY A 93 1.17 13.72 -13.87
C GLY A 93 -0.31 13.33 -13.80
N ARG A 94 -1.18 14.34 -13.77
CA ARG A 94 -2.65 14.19 -13.87
C ARG A 94 -3.14 14.56 -15.26
N GLU A 95 -4.22 13.93 -15.70
CA GLU A 95 -4.91 14.31 -16.95
C GLU A 95 -5.70 15.62 -16.78
N HIS A 96 -6.23 15.84 -15.57
CA HIS A 96 -6.95 17.06 -15.21
C HIS A 96 -6.51 17.57 -13.83
N GLU A 97 -6.13 18.85 -13.75
CA GLU A 97 -5.98 19.57 -12.49
C GLU A 97 -7.37 19.98 -11.96
N SER A 98 -8.14 19.00 -11.50
CA SER A 98 -9.34 19.27 -10.72
C SER A 98 -8.97 19.46 -9.25
N GLU A 99 -9.44 20.55 -8.66
CA GLU A 99 -9.42 20.74 -7.21
C GLU A 99 -10.31 19.65 -6.58
N LEU A 100 -9.75 18.94 -5.60
CA LEU A 100 -10.49 17.98 -4.81
C LEU A 100 -10.92 18.66 -3.51
N LEU A 101 -12.20 18.47 -3.16
CA LEU A 101 -12.68 18.82 -1.83
C LEU A 101 -11.89 18.04 -0.77
N SER A 102 -11.94 18.50 0.47
CA SER A 102 -11.37 17.75 1.58
C SER A 102 -12.17 16.47 1.80
N HIS A 103 -11.48 15.34 1.82
CA HIS A 103 -12.08 14.02 2.08
C HIS A 103 -11.36 13.33 3.24
N ALA A 104 -12.03 12.35 3.84
CA ALA A 104 -11.43 11.51 4.85
C ALA A 104 -10.29 10.66 4.26
N VAL A 105 -9.22 10.50 5.03
CA VAL A 105 -8.05 9.70 4.69
C VAL A 105 -7.66 8.81 5.87
N LEU A 106 -6.99 7.70 5.56
CA LEU A 106 -6.55 6.71 6.53
C LEU A 106 -5.06 6.42 6.38
N PRO A 107 -4.37 5.94 7.43
CA PRO A 107 -3.01 5.43 7.30
C PRO A 107 -2.91 4.40 6.16
N GLY A 108 -1.81 4.43 5.42
CA GLY A 108 -1.59 3.65 4.21
C GLY A 108 -2.08 4.31 2.93
N THR A 109 -2.88 5.38 2.99
CA THR A 109 -3.29 6.14 1.79
C THR A 109 -2.06 6.78 1.14
N ILE A 110 -1.95 6.67 -0.18
CA ILE A 110 -0.88 7.27 -0.97
C ILE A 110 -1.43 8.48 -1.72
N GLN A 111 -1.10 9.67 -1.24
CA GLN A 111 -1.50 10.94 -1.84
C GLN A 111 -0.44 11.46 -2.80
N VAL A 112 -0.86 12.10 -3.89
CA VAL A 112 0.03 12.75 -4.86
C VAL A 112 -0.28 14.24 -4.92
N PRO A 113 0.54 15.10 -4.29
CA PRO A 113 0.40 16.55 -4.40
C PRO A 113 0.75 17.06 -5.82
N GLY A 114 0.56 18.36 -6.07
CA GLY A 114 0.81 18.98 -7.38
C GLY A 114 2.25 18.88 -7.90
N ASN A 115 3.22 18.57 -7.05
CA ASN A 115 4.60 18.29 -7.47
C ASN A 115 4.78 16.86 -8.03
N GLY A 116 3.74 16.03 -8.03
CA GLY A 116 3.74 14.66 -8.55
C GLY A 116 4.53 13.64 -7.73
N GLN A 117 4.99 14.02 -6.53
CA GLN A 117 5.81 13.16 -5.66
C GLN A 117 4.93 12.50 -4.57
N PRO A 118 4.79 11.17 -4.53
CA PRO A 118 3.85 10.51 -3.64
C PRO A 118 4.19 10.64 -2.14
N ILE A 119 3.15 10.62 -1.31
CA ILE A 119 3.25 10.61 0.15
C ILE A 119 2.38 9.48 0.70
N VAL A 120 2.99 8.51 1.37
CA VAL A 120 2.28 7.46 2.11
C VAL A 120 1.91 8.00 3.49
N LEU A 121 0.62 8.10 3.80
CA LEU A 121 0.14 8.57 5.10
C LEU A 121 0.40 7.53 6.18
N MET A 122 0.91 7.97 7.33
CA MET A 122 1.27 7.11 8.46
C MET A 122 0.36 7.36 9.67
N GLY A 123 0.63 6.72 10.81
CA GLY A 123 -0.26 6.71 11.97
C GLY A 123 -0.61 8.09 12.56
N ASP A 124 0.26 9.09 12.39
CA ASP A 124 0.04 10.44 12.92
C ASP A 124 -0.42 11.41 11.80
N ALA A 125 -0.84 10.90 10.64
CA ALA A 125 -1.35 11.71 9.54
C ALA A 125 -2.64 12.47 9.92
N HIS A 126 -2.91 13.57 9.22
CA HIS A 126 -4.21 14.22 9.28
C HIS A 126 -5.33 13.26 8.85
N THR A 127 -6.51 13.42 9.43
CA THR A 127 -7.70 12.61 9.11
C THR A 127 -8.43 13.10 7.85
N THR A 128 -8.06 14.28 7.34
CA THR A 128 -8.59 14.87 6.12
C THR A 128 -7.48 15.29 5.17
N GLY A 129 -7.75 15.24 3.87
CA GLY A 129 -6.83 15.73 2.83
C GLY A 129 -7.54 16.06 1.53
N GLY A 130 -6.92 16.94 0.73
CA GLY A 130 -7.43 17.41 -0.57
C GLY A 130 -6.56 17.00 -1.76
N TYR A 131 -5.65 16.03 -1.58
CA TYR A 131 -4.81 15.52 -2.67
C TYR A 131 -5.37 14.22 -3.24
N PRO A 132 -5.23 13.99 -4.56
CA PRO A 132 -5.68 12.77 -5.20
C PRO A 132 -4.92 11.57 -4.64
N ARG A 133 -5.63 10.45 -4.48
CA ARG A 133 -5.09 9.22 -3.92
C ARG A 133 -4.89 8.20 -5.04
N ILE A 134 -3.63 7.90 -5.32
CA ILE A 134 -3.29 6.94 -6.37
C ILE A 134 -3.44 5.50 -5.89
N ALA A 135 -3.20 5.23 -4.61
CA ALA A 135 -3.22 3.88 -4.06
C ALA A 135 -3.38 3.85 -2.52
N VAL A 136 -3.57 2.66 -1.96
CA VAL A 136 -3.60 2.39 -0.51
C VAL A 136 -2.85 1.09 -0.18
N VAL A 137 -2.02 1.11 0.87
CA VAL A 137 -1.21 -0.04 1.34
C VAL A 137 -2.07 -1.12 2.03
N ILE A 138 -1.74 -2.42 1.85
CA ILE A 138 -2.46 -3.59 2.41
C ILE A 138 -1.58 -4.67 3.08
#